data_AF-J3CFY9-F1
#
_entry.id   AF-J3CFY9-F1
#
_cell.length_a   1.000
_cell.length_b   1.000
_cell.length_c   1.000
_cell.angle_alpha   90.00
_cell.angle_beta   90.00
_cell.angle_gamma   90.00
#
_symmetry.space_group_name_H-M   'P 1'
#
loop_
_entity.id
_entity.type
_entity.pdbx_description
1 polymer ?
#
loop_
_entity_poly.entity_id
_entity_poly.type
_entity_poly.pdbx_seq_one_letter_code
_entity_poly.pdbx_strand_id
1 'polypeptide(L)' 'MHHQLEKHYVNRIGWLRAAVLGANDGLLSTTSIVIGVAAAQPDRNTIVLAALAGMIAGAMSMAAGE' A
#
# COMPACT_ATOMS: atom_id res chain seq x y z
N MET A 1 -7.76 22.21 -36.97
CA MET A 1 -6.72 21.20 -36.63
C MET A 1 -6.81 20.96 -35.12
N HIS A 2 -7.60 19.95 -34.73
CA HIS A 2 -8.04 19.71 -33.35
C HIS A 2 -7.02 18.84 -32.60
N HIS A 3 -6.32 19.40 -31.60
CA HIS A 3 -5.46 18.66 -30.65
C HIS A 3 -5.73 19.09 -29.19
N GLN A 4 -6.99 19.03 -28.75
CA GLN A 4 -7.38 19.41 -27.37
C GLN A 4 -8.12 18.30 -26.62
N LEU A 5 -8.20 17.07 -27.16
CA LEU A 5 -8.99 15.98 -26.57
C LEU A 5 -8.17 14.94 -25.76
N GLU A 6 -6.84 14.91 -25.86
CA GLU A 6 -6.02 13.88 -25.19
C GLU A 6 -5.65 14.17 -23.73
N LYS A 7 -5.99 15.35 -23.19
CA LYS A 7 -5.54 15.77 -21.84
C LYS A 7 -6.41 15.31 -20.66
N HIS A 8 -7.58 14.71 -20.90
CA HIS A 8 -8.54 14.42 -19.80
C HIS A 8 -8.68 12.96 -19.38
N TYR A 9 -8.20 11.99 -20.18
CA TYR A 9 -8.21 10.58 -19.77
C TYR A 9 -7.01 10.22 -18.88
N VAL A 10 -5.83 10.80 -19.14
CA VAL A 10 -4.57 10.44 -18.46
C VAL A 10 -4.56 10.79 -16.97
N ASN A 11 -5.18 11.90 -16.56
CA ASN A 11 -5.23 12.30 -15.15
C ASN A 11 -6.07 11.34 -14.28
N ARG A 12 -7.10 10.70 -14.88
CA ARG A 12 -7.88 9.65 -14.20
C ARG A 12 -7.16 8.30 -14.15
N ILE A 13 -6.04 8.14 -14.85
CA ILE A 13 -5.21 6.93 -14.78
C ILE A 13 -4.12 7.12 -13.72
N GLY A 14 -3.69 8.36 -13.45
CA GLY A 14 -2.66 8.69 -12.45
C GLY A 14 -2.98 8.20 -11.04
N TRP A 15 -4.16 8.56 -10.49
CA TRP A 15 -4.59 8.10 -9.16
C TRP A 15 -4.81 6.59 -9.10
N LEU A 16 -5.30 5.98 -10.18
CA LEU A 16 -5.47 4.54 -10.25
C LEU A 16 -4.11 3.83 -10.22
N ARG A 17 -3.12 4.38 -10.92
CA ARG A 17 -1.76 3.84 -10.94
C ARG A 17 -1.10 3.95 -9.57
N ALA A 18 -1.28 5.07 -8.89
CA ALA A 18 -0.80 5.28 -7.52
C ALA A 18 -1.48 4.32 -6.53
N ALA A 19 -2.81 4.16 -6.63
CA ALA A 19 -3.56 3.23 -5.79
C ALA A 19 -3.15 1.75 -6.02
N VAL A 20 -2.92 1.34 -7.28
CA VAL A 20 -2.50 -0.04 -7.60
C VAL A 20 -1.07 -0.31 -7.12
N LEU A 21 -0.14 0.61 -7.35
CA LEU A 21 1.24 0.47 -6.88
C LEU A 21 1.31 0.52 -5.34
N GLY A 22 0.55 1.42 -4.71
CA GLY A 22 0.42 1.49 -3.26
C GLY A 22 -0.17 0.22 -2.66
N ALA A 23 -1.22 -0.34 -3.25
CA ALA A 23 -1.79 -1.61 -2.81
C ALA A 23 -0.80 -2.77 -2.96
N ASN A 24 -0.06 -2.83 -4.07
CA ASN A 24 0.97 -3.84 -4.33
C ASN A 24 2.06 -3.79 -3.25
N ASP A 25 2.64 -2.61 -3.03
CA ASP A 25 3.76 -2.44 -2.12
C ASP A 25 3.31 -2.57 -0.65
N GLY A 26 2.08 -2.14 -0.34
CA GLY A 26 1.49 -2.25 1.00
C GLY A 26 1.22 -3.70 1.41
N LEU A 27 0.74 -4.53 0.48
CA LEU A 27 0.44 -5.93 0.76
C LEU A 27 1.74 -6.75 0.90
N LEU A 28 2.72 -6.54 0.03
CA LEU A 28 4.04 -7.17 0.14
C LEU A 28 4.77 -6.78 1.43
N SER A 29 4.75 -5.49 1.79
CA SER A 29 5.43 -5.01 3.00
C SER A 29 4.77 -5.55 4.28
N THR A 30 3.43 -5.50 4.37
CA THR A 30 2.69 -6.00 5.53
C THR A 30 2.86 -7.51 5.70
N THR A 31 2.78 -8.29 4.61
CA THR A 31 2.96 -9.74 4.68
C THR A 31 4.38 -10.13 5.08
N SER A 32 5.41 -9.42 4.58
CA SER A 32 6.80 -9.63 4.98
C SER A 32 7.03 -9.41 6.48
N ILE A 33 6.49 -8.31 7.03
CA ILE A 33 6.54 -8.03 8.47
C ILE A 33 5.83 -9.13 9.28
N VAL A 34 4.62 -9.50 8.87
CA VAL A 34 3.83 -10.53 9.58
C VAL A 34 4.54 -11.88 9.57
N ILE A 35 5.14 -12.28 8.44
CA ILE A 35 5.92 -13.51 8.34
C ILE A 35 7.15 -13.44 9.24
N GLY A 36 7.89 -12.32 9.24
CA GLY A 36 9.05 -12.11 10.11
C GLY A 36 8.71 -12.16 11.60
N VAL A 37 7.62 -11.51 12.01
CA VAL A 37 7.12 -11.53 13.39
C VAL A 37 6.66 -12.93 13.77
N ALA A 38 5.92 -13.62 12.90
CA ALA A 38 5.45 -14.99 13.16
C ALA A 38 6.61 -16.00 13.28
N ALA A 39 7.69 -15.79 12.53
CA ALA A 39 8.91 -16.59 12.65
C ALA A 39 9.65 -16.35 13.98
N ALA A 40 9.65 -15.11 14.49
CA ALA A 40 10.32 -14.76 15.74
C ALA A 40 9.49 -15.07 17.00
N GLN A 41 8.16 -14.91 16.92
CA GLN A 41 7.23 -15.10 18.02
C GLN A 41 5.91 -15.69 17.51
N PRO A 42 5.63 -16.99 17.75
CA PRO A 42 4.45 -17.68 17.21
C PRO A 42 3.14 -17.37 17.97
N ASP A 43 3.18 -16.49 18.98
CA ASP A 43 1.98 -16.06 19.68
C ASP A 43 1.03 -15.28 18.76
N ARG A 44 -0.20 -15.78 18.61
CA ARG A 44 -1.20 -15.21 17.70
C ARG A 44 -1.53 -13.75 18.03
N ASN A 45 -1.59 -13.39 19.30
CA ASN A 45 -1.97 -12.04 19.71
C ASN A 45 -0.89 -11.03 19.28
N THR A 46 0.38 -11.40 19.46
CA THR A 46 1.54 -10.61 19.01
C THR A 46 1.57 -10.43 17.50
N ILE A 47 1.32 -11.51 16.74
CA ILE A 47 1.30 -11.47 15.27
C ILE A 47 0.19 -10.53 14.76
N VAL A 48 -1.02 -10.65 15.30
CA VAL A 48 -2.16 -9.82 14.87
C VAL A 48 -1.94 -8.35 15.21
N LEU A 49 -1.41 -8.06 16.40
CA LEU A 49 -1.10 -6.69 16.82
C LEU A 49 -0.04 -6.05 15.90
N ALA A 50 1.03 -6.78 15.60
CA ALA A 50 2.08 -6.31 14.70
C ALA A 50 1.57 -6.12 13.26
N ALA A 51 0.72 -7.03 12.78
CA ALA A 51 0.07 -6.92 11.47
C ALA A 51 -0.75 -5.63 11.36
N LEU A 52 -1.56 -5.34 12.37
CA LEU A 52 -2.43 -4.16 12.39
C LEU A 52 -1.61 -2.87 12.48
N ALA A 53 -0.60 -2.84 13.36
CA ALA A 53 0.30 -1.69 13.48
C ALA A 53 1.06 -1.42 12.17
N GLY A 54 1.60 -2.47 11.53
CA GLY A 54 2.30 -2.37 10.25
C GLY A 54 1.39 -1.90 9.11
N MET A 55 0.15 -2.38 9.05
CA MET A 55 -0.84 -1.96 8.06
C MET A 55 -1.18 -0.47 8.21
N ILE A 56 -1.44 0.00 9.44
CA ILE A 56 -1.75 1.41 9.70
C ILE A 56 -0.54 2.29 9.38
N ALA A 57 0.66 1.89 9.79
CA ALA A 57 1.89 2.62 9.49
C ALA A 57 2.17 2.70 7.98
N GLY A 58 1.97 1.59 7.25
CA GLY A 58 2.13 1.54 5.80
C GLY A 58 1.12 2.40 5.05
N ALA A 59 -0.16 2.35 5.43
CA ALA A 59 -1.20 3.18 4.85
C ALA A 59 -0.95 4.68 5.11
N MET A 60 -0.54 5.04 6.32
CA MET A 60 -0.16 6.42 6.67
C MET A 60 1.05 6.89 5.85
N SER A 61 2.08 6.06 5.68
CA SER A 61 3.26 6.40 4.87
C SER A 61 2.91 6.62 3.40
N MET A 62 1.99 5.84 2.84
CA MET A 62 1.53 6.01 1.46
C MET A 62 0.72 7.28 1.31
N ALA A 63 -0.24 7.51 2.21
CA ALA A 63 -1.06 8.73 2.21
C ALA A 63 -0.24 10.02 2.46
N ALA A 64 0.87 9.93 3.21
CA ALA A 64 1.76 11.05 3.46
C ALA A 64 2.81 11.27 2.35
N GLY A 65 3.03 10.26 1.50
CA GLY A 65 4.03 10.29 0.43
C GLY A 65 3.51 10.81 -0.92
N GLU A 66 2.19 11.00 -1.05
CA GLU A 66 1.53 11.60 -2.22
C GLU A 66 1.44 13.14 -2.13
#